data_AF-A0A960ZPN9-F1
#
_entry.id   AF-A0A960ZPN9-F1
#
_cell.length_a   1.000
_cell.length_b   1.000
_cell.length_c   1.000
_cell.angle_alpha   90.00
_cell.angle_beta   90.00
_cell.angle_gamma   90.00
#
_symmetry.space_group_name_H-M   'P 1'
#
loop_
_entity.id
_entity.type
_entity.pdbx_description
1 polymer ?
#
loop_
_entity_poly.entity_id
_entity_poly.type
_entity_poly.pdbx_seq_one_letter_code
_entity_poly.pdbx_strand_id
1 'polypeptide(L)'
;MKPVTIFFACLLQLGVGPAFSADPLRLLHVEFSMEHRFIFYAVLEGAYEEGLSEETVSTLLGEKGTEHFVIGCPICMPAYEALAAYRDAPRFTSKKMSQKGFGTDLPAEEQALLLGPVEERRKLVRTLVSRWIEARFALLNLPADREKALRDSLLEMSEKGTALLEHFKKGGNGDQLAKDYVDWEFCPSCSGATLHGPASGKP
;
A
#
# COMPACT_ATOMS: atom_id res chain seq x y z
N MET A 1 -27.87 -41.89 41.92
CA MET A 1 -27.20 -41.95 43.24
C MET A 1 -25.89 -41.19 43.17
N LYS A 2 -25.77 -40.14 44.00
CA LYS A 2 -24.60 -39.38 44.51
C LYS A 2 -23.56 -38.80 43.53
N PRO A 3 -23.22 -37.49 43.65
CA PRO A 3 -22.03 -36.92 43.02
C PRO A 3 -20.77 -37.38 43.75
N VAL A 4 -19.70 -37.63 42.99
CA VAL A 4 -18.37 -37.92 43.54
C VAL A 4 -17.63 -36.60 43.72
N THR A 5 -17.40 -36.22 44.97
CA THR A 5 -16.52 -35.13 45.35
C THR A 5 -15.09 -35.64 45.38
N ILE A 6 -14.21 -35.06 44.58
CA ILE A 6 -12.76 -35.29 44.68
C ILE A 6 -12.14 -34.03 45.27
N PHE A 7 -11.78 -34.12 46.54
CA PHE A 7 -10.86 -33.20 47.21
C PHE A 7 -9.44 -33.55 46.74
N PHE A 8 -8.79 -32.64 46.04
CA PHE A 8 -7.32 -32.65 45.92
C PHE A 8 -6.80 -31.41 46.64
N ALA A 9 -6.45 -31.61 47.91
CA ALA A 9 -5.54 -30.72 48.62
C ALA A 9 -4.13 -31.00 48.09
N CYS A 10 -3.58 -30.07 47.30
CA CYS A 10 -2.16 -30.06 47.00
C CYS A 10 -1.53 -28.80 47.58
N LEU A 11 -0.46 -29.04 48.32
CA LEU A 11 0.28 -28.13 49.19
C LEU A 11 0.66 -26.81 48.52
N LEU A 12 0.60 -25.75 49.33
CA LEU A 12 1.42 -24.55 49.18
C LEU A 12 2.89 -24.96 48.94
N GLN A 13 3.42 -24.59 47.78
CA GLN A 13 4.83 -24.24 47.65
C GLN A 13 4.91 -22.80 47.18
N LEU A 14 5.30 -21.93 48.12
CA LEU A 14 5.69 -20.55 47.90
C LEU A 14 6.98 -20.54 47.07
N GLY A 15 6.84 -20.58 45.74
CA GLY A 15 7.89 -20.22 44.80
C GLY A 15 7.66 -18.80 44.31
N VAL A 16 8.46 -17.86 44.80
CA VAL A 16 8.53 -16.49 44.28
C VAL A 16 9.17 -16.57 42.89
N GLY A 17 8.33 -16.77 41.87
CA GLY A 17 8.73 -16.56 40.48
C GLY A 17 8.91 -15.07 40.22
N PRO A 18 9.79 -14.66 39.29
CA PRO A 18 9.89 -13.26 38.91
C PRO A 18 8.51 -12.81 38.44
N ALA A 19 8.05 -11.69 38.98
CA ALA A 19 6.86 -11.01 38.50
C ALA A 19 7.05 -10.79 37.00
N PHE A 20 6.35 -11.57 36.17
CA PHE A 20 6.06 -11.14 34.81
C PHE A 20 5.30 -9.83 34.98
N SER A 21 6.00 -8.73 34.80
CA SER A 21 5.39 -7.44 34.54
C SER A 21 4.53 -7.67 33.30
N ALA A 22 3.23 -7.89 33.51
CA ALA A 22 2.23 -7.77 32.48
C ALA A 22 2.22 -6.28 32.12
N ASP A 23 3.19 -5.89 31.30
CA ASP A 23 3.13 -4.62 30.60
C ASP A 23 1.85 -4.72 29.77
N PRO A 24 0.79 -3.95 30.09
CA PRO A 24 -0.44 -4.06 29.34
C PRO A 24 -0.06 -3.68 27.92
N LEU A 25 -0.25 -4.62 26.98
CA LEU A 25 -0.15 -4.37 25.55
C LEU A 25 -0.96 -3.11 25.27
N ARG A 26 -0.29 -1.96 25.21
CA ARG A 26 -0.88 -0.72 24.73
C ARG A 26 -1.07 -0.96 23.26
N LEU A 27 -2.26 -1.46 22.91
CA LEU A 27 -2.76 -1.40 21.55
C LEU A 27 -2.74 0.08 21.17
N LEU A 28 -1.66 0.50 20.50
CA LEU A 28 -1.60 1.80 19.86
C LEU A 28 -2.70 1.78 18.81
N HIS A 29 -3.82 2.43 19.10
CA HIS A 29 -4.86 2.67 18.12
C HIS A 29 -4.29 3.70 17.13
N VAL A 30 -3.78 3.21 16.00
CA VAL A 30 -3.35 4.06 14.89
C VAL A 30 -4.60 4.38 14.08
N GLU A 31 -5.10 5.61 14.19
CA GLU A 31 -6.18 6.09 13.33
C GLU A 31 -5.58 6.59 12.00
N PHE A 32 -5.97 5.95 10.91
CA PHE A 32 -5.59 6.38 9.57
C PHE A 32 -6.56 7.46 9.06
N SER A 33 -6.01 8.47 8.39
CA SER A 33 -6.83 9.54 7.79
C SER A 33 -7.79 9.00 6.73
N MET A 34 -8.76 9.82 6.32
CA MET A 34 -9.69 9.42 5.26
C MET A 34 -8.97 9.22 3.92
N GLU A 35 -8.00 10.07 3.62
CA GLU A 35 -7.18 10.06 2.42
C GLU A 35 -6.25 8.85 2.38
N HIS A 36 -5.61 8.50 3.51
CA HIS A 36 -4.78 7.30 3.62
C HIS A 36 -5.60 6.05 3.28
N ARG A 37 -6.76 5.91 3.91
CA ARG A 37 -7.69 4.80 3.64
C ARG A 37 -8.18 4.81 2.20
N PHE A 38 -8.51 5.98 1.66
CA PHE A 38 -8.95 6.11 0.28
C PHE A 38 -7.90 5.58 -0.71
N ILE A 39 -6.64 6.03 -0.59
CA ILE A 39 -5.54 5.59 -1.46
C ILE A 39 -5.28 4.10 -1.27
N PHE A 40 -5.21 3.63 -0.02
CA PHE A 40 -5.00 2.22 0.29
C PHE A 40 -6.06 1.35 -0.39
N TYR A 41 -7.34 1.67 -0.23
CA TYR A 41 -8.41 0.89 -0.84
C TYR A 41 -8.44 1.03 -2.37
N ALA A 42 -8.13 2.19 -2.94
CA ALA A 42 -8.06 2.36 -4.39
C ALA A 42 -7.03 1.41 -5.00
N VAL A 43 -5.81 1.40 -4.46
CA VAL A 43 -4.71 0.56 -4.95
C VAL A 43 -5.00 -0.92 -4.69
N LEU A 44 -5.54 -1.26 -3.51
CA LEU A 44 -5.86 -2.64 -3.17
C LEU A 44 -6.94 -3.22 -4.09
N GLU A 45 -8.05 -2.49 -4.27
CA GLU A 45 -9.13 -2.89 -5.18
C GLU A 45 -8.63 -2.99 -6.62
N GLY A 46 -7.84 -2.01 -7.08
CA GLY A 46 -7.21 -2.05 -8.38
C GLY A 46 -6.36 -3.31 -8.61
N ALA A 47 -5.52 -3.68 -7.64
CA ALA A 47 -4.72 -4.90 -7.73
C ALA A 47 -5.58 -6.18 -7.80
N TYR A 48 -6.70 -6.23 -7.06
CA TYR A 48 -7.65 -7.35 -7.13
C TYR A 48 -8.39 -7.40 -8.46
N GLU A 49 -8.89 -6.27 -8.97
CA GLU A 49 -9.61 -6.21 -10.25
C GLU A 49 -8.73 -6.61 -11.43
N GLU A 50 -7.47 -6.18 -11.44
CA GLU A 50 -6.49 -6.59 -12.46
C GLU A 50 -6.04 -8.05 -12.27
N GLY A 51 -6.16 -8.59 -11.05
CA GLY A 51 -5.73 -9.95 -10.74
C GLY A 51 -4.21 -10.14 -10.88
N LEU A 52 -3.43 -9.14 -10.44
CA LEU A 52 -1.98 -9.12 -10.61
C LEU A 52 -1.32 -10.40 -10.10
N SER A 53 -0.38 -10.95 -10.86
CA SER A 53 0.44 -12.07 -10.40
C SER A 53 1.38 -11.65 -9.26
N GLU A 54 1.90 -12.64 -8.52
CA GLU A 54 2.91 -12.40 -7.48
C GLU A 54 4.21 -11.81 -8.03
N GLU A 55 4.56 -12.15 -9.26
CA GLU A 55 5.72 -11.59 -9.97
C GLU A 55 5.49 -10.13 -10.34
N THR A 56 4.32 -9.81 -10.91
CA THR A 56 3.93 -8.44 -11.25
C THR A 56 3.95 -7.56 -10.00
N VAL A 57 3.27 -7.96 -8.91
CA VAL A 57 3.23 -7.13 -7.70
C VAL A 57 4.60 -6.99 -7.05
N SER A 58 5.45 -8.03 -7.09
CA SER A 58 6.81 -7.94 -6.55
C SER A 58 7.67 -6.97 -7.34
N THR A 59 7.53 -6.97 -8.67
CA THR A 59 8.20 -5.99 -9.54
C THR A 59 7.69 -4.58 -9.25
N LEU A 60 6.38 -4.38 -9.08
CA LEU A 60 5.81 -3.07 -8.73
C LEU A 60 6.27 -2.56 -7.35
N LEU A 61 6.48 -3.46 -6.38
CA LEU A 61 7.03 -3.10 -5.07
C LEU A 61 8.52 -2.73 -5.15
N GLY A 62 9.26 -3.30 -6.12
CA GLY A 62 10.71 -3.15 -6.23
C GLY A 62 11.46 -3.91 -5.12
N GLU A 63 12.78 -4.10 -5.28
CA GLU A 63 13.57 -4.86 -4.30
C GLU A 63 13.72 -4.08 -2.99
N LYS A 64 13.96 -2.77 -3.09
CA LYS A 64 14.20 -1.89 -1.93
C LYS A 64 12.98 -1.05 -1.52
N GLY A 65 11.88 -1.09 -2.27
CA GLY A 65 10.76 -0.15 -2.12
C GLY A 65 11.07 1.27 -2.61
N THR A 66 12.28 1.78 -2.32
CA THR A 66 12.79 3.09 -2.77
C THR A 66 13.02 3.19 -4.27
N GLU A 67 12.77 2.13 -5.04
CA GLU A 67 12.76 2.16 -6.50
C GLU A 67 11.51 2.88 -7.05
N HIS A 68 10.37 2.70 -6.40
CA HIS A 68 9.06 3.19 -6.90
C HIS A 68 8.32 4.06 -5.88
N PHE A 69 8.71 4.04 -4.60
CA PHE A 69 8.05 4.77 -3.53
C PHE A 69 8.99 5.71 -2.76
N VAL A 70 8.48 6.90 -2.41
CA VAL A 70 9.18 7.86 -1.55
C VAL A 70 8.89 7.53 -0.09
N ILE A 71 9.93 7.23 0.69
CA ILE A 71 9.77 6.91 2.12
C ILE A 71 9.11 8.08 2.84
N GLY A 72 8.07 7.80 3.63
CA GLY A 72 7.35 8.80 4.42
C GLY A 72 6.43 9.72 3.60
N CYS A 73 6.34 9.55 2.28
CA CYS A 73 5.36 10.28 1.48
C CYS A 73 3.94 9.80 1.82
N PRO A 74 3.01 10.72 2.12
CA PRO A 74 1.66 10.37 2.57
C PRO A 74 0.80 9.68 1.49
N ILE A 75 1.22 9.68 0.23
CA ILE A 75 0.57 8.95 -0.88
C ILE A 75 1.28 7.63 -1.17
N CYS A 76 2.63 7.61 -1.19
CA CYS A 76 3.38 6.39 -1.46
C CYS A 76 3.19 5.34 -0.38
N MET A 77 3.14 5.73 0.89
CA MET A 77 2.99 4.78 1.99
C MET A 77 1.70 3.95 1.89
N PRO A 78 0.49 4.53 1.80
CA PRO A 78 -0.73 3.73 1.63
C PRO A 78 -0.75 2.92 0.32
N ALA A 79 -0.16 3.42 -0.77
CA ALA A 79 -0.07 2.69 -2.02
C ALA A 79 0.85 1.45 -1.92
N TYR A 80 2.03 1.60 -1.32
CA TYR A 80 2.97 0.51 -1.05
C TYR A 80 2.34 -0.52 -0.12
N GLU A 81 1.73 -0.07 0.98
CA GLU A 81 1.05 -0.92 1.96
C GLU A 81 -0.08 -1.73 1.31
N ALA A 82 -0.85 -1.14 0.40
CA ALA A 82 -1.91 -1.84 -0.33
C ALA A 82 -1.35 -2.94 -1.24
N LEU A 83 -0.29 -2.66 -2.01
CA LEU A 83 0.36 -3.67 -2.86
C LEU A 83 1.00 -4.79 -2.04
N ALA A 84 1.64 -4.45 -0.91
CA ALA A 84 2.19 -5.43 0.02
C ALA A 84 1.09 -6.30 0.63
N ALA A 85 -0.02 -5.68 1.06
CA ALA A 85 -1.18 -6.41 1.58
C ALA A 85 -1.80 -7.33 0.52
N TYR A 86 -1.90 -6.88 -0.74
CA TYR A 86 -2.33 -7.73 -1.85
C TYR A 86 -1.37 -8.90 -2.07
N ARG A 87 -0.04 -8.66 -2.14
CA ARG A 87 0.98 -9.71 -2.28
C ARG A 87 0.90 -10.74 -1.16
N ASP A 88 0.63 -10.33 0.07
CA ASP A 88 0.62 -11.22 1.23
C ASP A 88 -0.76 -11.87 1.46
N ALA A 89 -1.79 -11.44 0.73
CA ALA A 89 -3.13 -12.00 0.82
C ALA A 89 -3.19 -13.45 0.31
N PRO A 90 -4.02 -14.31 0.95
CA PRO A 90 -4.26 -15.66 0.47
C PRO A 90 -4.97 -15.64 -0.88
N ARG A 91 -4.69 -16.65 -1.71
CA ARG A 91 -5.39 -16.85 -2.98
C ARG A 91 -6.83 -17.31 -2.74
N PHE A 92 -7.75 -16.88 -3.59
CA PHE A 92 -9.07 -17.47 -3.71
C PHE A 92 -8.92 -18.89 -4.26
N THR A 93 -9.30 -19.89 -3.47
CA THR A 93 -9.15 -21.30 -3.82
C THR A 93 -10.50 -22.00 -3.89
N SER A 94 -10.65 -22.84 -4.91
CA SER A 94 -11.73 -23.82 -5.05
C SER A 94 -11.13 -25.14 -5.54
N LYS A 95 -11.93 -26.22 -5.62
CA LYS A 95 -11.47 -27.52 -6.13
C LYS A 95 -10.88 -27.47 -7.56
N LYS A 96 -11.19 -26.43 -8.34
CA LYS A 96 -10.82 -26.31 -9.76
C LYS A 96 -10.01 -25.07 -10.11
N MET A 97 -9.78 -24.17 -9.14
CA MET A 97 -9.20 -22.85 -9.43
C MET A 97 -8.44 -22.32 -8.22
N SER A 98 -7.31 -21.67 -8.46
CA SER A 98 -6.55 -20.91 -7.48
C SER A 98 -6.08 -19.61 -8.14
N GLN A 99 -6.60 -18.47 -7.70
CA GLN A 99 -6.26 -17.16 -8.26
C GLN A 99 -6.24 -16.08 -7.18
N LYS A 100 -5.51 -14.98 -7.39
CA LYS A 100 -5.31 -13.94 -6.37
C LYS A 100 -6.29 -12.77 -6.48
N GLY A 101 -6.84 -12.53 -7.67
CA GLY A 101 -7.88 -11.53 -7.91
C GLY A 101 -8.90 -11.98 -8.94
N PHE A 102 -9.47 -11.01 -9.66
CA PHE A 102 -10.59 -11.21 -10.58
C PHE A 102 -10.21 -11.03 -12.05
N GLY A 103 -9.09 -10.35 -12.33
CA GLY A 103 -8.55 -10.16 -13.68
C GLY A 103 -7.49 -11.20 -14.08
N THR A 104 -6.88 -10.96 -15.24
CA THR A 104 -5.91 -11.87 -15.89
C THR A 104 -4.48 -11.30 -15.92
N ASP A 105 -4.13 -10.47 -14.94
CA ASP A 105 -2.92 -9.64 -14.90
C ASP A 105 -2.94 -8.47 -15.91
N LEU A 106 -1.89 -7.65 -15.90
CA LEU A 106 -1.70 -6.51 -16.79
C LEU A 106 -1.65 -6.94 -18.27
N PRO A 107 -2.08 -6.09 -19.21
CA PRO A 107 -1.96 -6.37 -20.64
C PRO A 107 -0.49 -6.42 -21.08
N ALA A 108 -0.22 -7.07 -22.22
CA ALA A 108 1.13 -7.39 -22.67
C ALA A 108 2.04 -6.17 -22.82
N GLU A 109 1.49 -5.04 -23.27
CA GLU A 109 2.20 -3.76 -23.39
C GLU A 109 2.65 -3.21 -22.03
N GLU A 110 1.84 -3.36 -20.99
CA GLU A 110 2.19 -2.93 -19.62
C GLU A 110 3.17 -3.92 -18.98
N GLN A 111 3.04 -5.23 -19.26
CA GLN A 111 4.01 -6.23 -18.82
C GLN A 111 5.41 -5.98 -19.43
N ALA A 112 5.49 -5.52 -20.68
CA ALA A 112 6.77 -5.17 -21.30
C ALA A 112 7.49 -4.04 -20.53
N LEU A 113 6.74 -3.07 -19.99
CA LEU A 113 7.31 -1.98 -19.17
C LEU A 113 7.87 -2.47 -17.83
N LEU A 114 7.33 -3.57 -17.26
CA LEU A 114 7.87 -4.18 -16.05
C LEU A 114 9.27 -4.78 -16.27
N LEU A 115 9.54 -5.25 -17.49
CA LEU A 115 10.85 -5.79 -17.90
C LEU A 115 11.83 -4.68 -18.30
N GLY A 116 11.33 -3.45 -18.47
CA GLY A 116 12.10 -2.28 -18.82
C GLY A 116 12.94 -1.70 -17.68
N PRO A 117 13.67 -0.60 -17.94
CA PRO A 117 14.42 0.14 -16.92
C PRO A 117 13.50 0.74 -15.86
N VAL A 118 14.06 1.10 -14.70
CA VAL A 118 13.29 1.57 -13.53
C VAL A 118 12.44 2.80 -13.85
N GLU A 119 12.87 3.65 -14.78
CA GLU A 119 12.13 4.83 -15.24
C GLU A 119 10.83 4.45 -15.96
N GLU A 120 10.83 3.37 -16.75
CA GLU A 120 9.63 2.84 -17.40
C GLU A 120 8.69 2.22 -16.38
N ARG A 121 9.23 1.48 -15.40
CA ARG A 121 8.43 0.93 -14.29
C ARG A 121 7.78 2.05 -13.47
N ARG A 122 8.49 3.13 -13.18
CA ARG A 122 7.95 4.32 -12.50
C ARG A 122 6.80 4.97 -13.30
N LYS A 123 6.93 5.06 -14.62
CA LYS A 123 5.84 5.55 -15.49
C LYS A 123 4.63 4.63 -15.44
N LEU A 124 4.84 3.30 -15.44
CA LEU A 124 3.75 2.34 -15.28
C LEU A 124 3.07 2.47 -13.92
N VAL A 125 3.83 2.54 -12.81
CA VAL A 125 3.27 2.73 -11.46
C VAL A 125 2.41 3.99 -11.40
N ARG A 126 2.85 5.10 -12.03
CA ARG A 126 2.05 6.33 -12.14
C ARG A 126 0.73 6.08 -12.88
N THR A 127 0.77 5.38 -14.01
CA THR A 127 -0.42 5.04 -14.79
C THR A 127 -1.40 4.18 -14.01
N LEU A 128 -0.91 3.14 -13.34
CA LEU A 128 -1.74 2.24 -12.52
C LEU A 128 -2.40 2.97 -11.36
N VAL A 129 -1.62 3.75 -10.59
CA VAL A 129 -2.18 4.54 -9.47
C VAL A 129 -3.22 5.53 -9.96
N SER A 130 -2.99 6.22 -11.08
CA SER A 130 -3.98 7.13 -11.65
C SER A 130 -5.27 6.40 -12.04
N ARG A 131 -5.16 5.28 -12.76
CA ARG A 131 -6.30 4.45 -13.17
C ARG A 131 -7.12 3.97 -11.96
N TRP A 132 -6.45 3.46 -10.93
CA TRP A 132 -7.11 2.91 -9.74
C TRP A 132 -7.74 3.98 -8.84
N ILE A 133 -7.10 5.15 -8.70
CA ILE A 133 -7.67 6.28 -7.97
C ILE A 133 -8.94 6.80 -8.65
N GLU A 134 -8.91 7.00 -9.97
CA GLU A 134 -10.10 7.46 -10.71
C GLU A 134 -11.21 6.41 -10.71
N ALA A 135 -10.87 5.12 -10.82
CA ALA A 135 -11.85 4.03 -10.67
C ALA A 135 -12.53 4.07 -9.30
N ARG A 136 -11.78 4.36 -8.22
CA ARG A 136 -12.37 4.46 -6.88
C ARG A 136 -13.22 5.71 -6.70
N PHE A 137 -12.84 6.86 -7.27
CA PHE A 137 -13.72 8.03 -7.30
C PHE A 137 -15.04 7.71 -8.00
N ALA A 138 -14.98 7.04 -9.16
CA ALA A 138 -16.17 6.62 -9.89
C ALA A 138 -17.04 5.64 -9.08
N LEU A 139 -16.42 4.68 -8.39
CA LEU A 139 -17.13 3.70 -7.56
C LEU A 139 -17.85 4.35 -6.37
N LEU A 140 -17.18 5.29 -5.68
CA LEU A 140 -17.76 5.96 -4.52
C LEU A 140 -18.88 6.94 -4.92
N ASN A 141 -18.87 7.45 -6.16
CA ASN A 141 -19.86 8.37 -6.71
C ASN A 141 -20.20 9.50 -5.72
N LEU A 142 -19.15 10.16 -5.23
CA LEU A 142 -19.27 11.16 -4.18
C LEU A 142 -20.02 12.41 -4.69
N PRO A 143 -20.73 13.14 -3.80
CA PRO A 143 -21.16 14.49 -4.11
C PRO A 143 -19.99 15.37 -4.56
N ALA A 144 -20.22 16.25 -5.53
CA ALA A 144 -19.16 17.02 -6.19
C ALA A 144 -18.30 17.86 -5.22
N ASP A 145 -18.89 18.37 -4.14
CA ASP A 145 -18.18 19.10 -3.08
C ASP A 145 -17.22 18.20 -2.30
N ARG A 146 -17.63 16.97 -1.98
CA ARG A 146 -16.80 15.98 -1.29
C ARG A 146 -15.71 15.43 -2.18
N GLU A 147 -16.03 15.16 -3.45
CA GLU A 147 -15.03 14.76 -4.44
C GLU A 147 -13.95 15.83 -4.56
N LYS A 148 -14.35 17.10 -4.74
CA LYS A 148 -13.42 18.23 -4.80
C LYS A 148 -12.55 18.32 -3.54
N ALA A 149 -13.15 18.24 -2.35
CA ALA A 149 -12.40 18.32 -1.09
C ALA A 149 -11.35 17.21 -0.96
N LEU A 150 -11.69 15.99 -1.38
CA LEU A 150 -10.75 14.87 -1.38
C LEU A 150 -9.64 15.05 -2.43
N ARG A 151 -9.97 15.51 -3.64
CA ARG A 151 -8.96 15.84 -4.67
C ARG A 151 -7.99 16.94 -4.20
N ASP A 152 -8.51 18.00 -3.57
CA ASP A 152 -7.70 19.08 -2.99
C ASP A 152 -6.75 18.51 -1.90
N SER A 153 -7.24 17.58 -1.07
CA SER A 153 -6.43 16.93 -0.04
C SER A 153 -5.34 16.02 -0.62
N LEU A 154 -5.62 15.29 -1.71
CA LEU A 154 -4.62 14.51 -2.44
C LEU A 154 -3.55 15.42 -3.06
N LEU A 155 -3.93 16.61 -3.55
CA LEU A 155 -2.97 17.60 -4.05
C LEU A 155 -2.02 18.07 -2.94
N GLU A 156 -2.54 18.45 -1.77
CA GLU A 156 -1.70 18.85 -0.63
C GLU A 156 -0.76 17.72 -0.16
N MET A 157 -1.25 16.47 -0.15
CA MET A 157 -0.42 15.31 0.17
C MET A 157 0.68 15.07 -0.89
N SER A 158 0.38 15.32 -2.16
CA SER A 158 1.33 15.23 -3.27
C SER A 158 2.43 16.28 -3.17
N GLU A 159 2.07 17.51 -2.79
CA GLU A 159 3.04 18.59 -2.52
C GLU A 159 3.98 18.22 -1.36
N LYS A 160 3.45 17.67 -0.25
CA LYS A 160 4.27 17.17 0.86
C LYS A 160 5.22 16.05 0.44
N GLY A 161 4.73 15.10 -0.36
CA GLY A 161 5.56 14.02 -0.92
C GLY A 161 6.67 14.53 -1.83
N THR A 162 6.37 15.52 -2.67
CA THR A 162 7.34 16.14 -3.58
C THR A 162 8.40 16.92 -2.81
N ALA A 163 8.01 17.68 -1.78
CA ALA A 163 8.95 18.36 -0.90
C ALA A 163 9.89 17.37 -0.19
N LEU A 164 9.37 16.21 0.22
CA LEU A 164 10.16 15.16 0.86
C LEU A 164 11.17 14.52 -0.09
N LEU A 165 10.76 14.22 -1.33
CA LEU A 165 11.65 13.73 -2.38
C LEU A 165 12.81 14.72 -2.62
N GLU A 166 12.50 16.00 -2.77
CA GLU A 166 13.51 17.05 -2.97
C GLU A 166 14.43 17.23 -1.77
N HIS A 167 13.91 17.04 -0.55
CA HIS A 167 14.73 17.01 0.67
C HIS A 167 15.72 15.85 0.66
N PHE A 168 15.29 14.65 0.27
CA PHE A 168 16.17 13.48 0.20
C PHE A 168 17.24 13.60 -0.87
N LYS A 169 16.88 14.11 -2.06
CA LYS A 169 17.84 14.39 -3.14
C LYS A 169 18.97 15.33 -2.71
N LYS A 170 18.71 16.21 -1.73
CA LYS A 170 19.68 17.16 -1.15
C LYS A 170 20.48 16.60 0.03
N GLY A 171 20.35 15.31 0.35
CA GLY A 171 21.05 14.69 1.49
C GLY A 171 20.36 14.85 2.84
N GLY A 172 19.10 15.30 2.86
CA GLY A 172 18.38 15.65 4.08
C GLY A 172 18.13 14.52 5.08
N ASN A 173 18.36 13.26 4.70
CA ASN A 173 18.33 12.07 5.56
C ASN A 173 19.53 11.14 5.31
N GLY A 174 20.67 11.72 4.95
CA GLY A 174 21.92 11.01 4.72
C GLY A 174 22.15 10.60 3.26
N ASP A 175 23.40 10.24 2.98
CA ASP A 175 23.92 10.05 1.62
C ASP A 175 23.28 8.87 0.88
N GLN A 176 22.77 7.87 1.60
CA GLN A 176 22.17 6.69 0.97
C GLN A 176 20.86 7.05 0.26
N LEU A 177 19.95 7.76 0.94
CA LEU A 177 18.69 8.17 0.32
C LEU A 177 18.91 9.19 -0.79
N ALA A 178 19.91 10.07 -0.65
CA ALA A 178 20.29 10.97 -1.74
C ALA A 178 20.67 10.18 -3.00
N LYS A 179 21.46 9.11 -2.87
CA LYS A 179 21.82 8.22 -3.99
C LYS A 179 20.62 7.47 -4.54
N ASP A 180 19.73 6.96 -3.67
CA ASP A 180 18.56 6.19 -4.11
C ASP A 180 17.55 7.06 -4.89
N TYR A 181 17.50 8.36 -4.60
CA TYR A 181 16.55 9.31 -5.20
C TYR A 181 17.15 10.27 -6.25
N VAL A 182 18.47 10.25 -6.50
CA VAL A 182 19.14 11.27 -7.33
C VAL A 182 18.56 11.38 -8.74
N ASP A 183 18.24 10.24 -9.36
CA ASP A 183 17.73 10.16 -10.74
C ASP A 183 16.20 10.24 -10.82
N TRP A 184 15.52 10.59 -9.73
CA TRP A 184 14.07 10.74 -9.72
C TRP A 184 13.63 12.08 -10.32
N GLU A 185 12.91 12.01 -11.43
CA GLU A 185 12.22 13.15 -12.06
C GLU A 185 10.91 13.52 -11.35
N PHE A 186 10.16 12.51 -10.90
CA PHE A 186 8.87 12.68 -10.24
C PHE A 186 8.57 11.51 -9.30
N CYS A 187 7.61 11.70 -8.39
CA CYS A 187 7.09 10.64 -7.55
C CYS A 187 5.88 9.94 -8.24
N PRO A 188 5.96 8.65 -8.59
CA PRO A 188 4.92 7.95 -9.34
C PRO A 188 3.53 7.99 -8.70
N SER A 189 3.45 7.66 -7.40
CA SER A 189 2.15 7.61 -6.69
C SER A 189 1.54 9.01 -6.54
N CYS A 190 2.34 10.02 -6.16
CA CYS A 190 1.90 11.41 -6.08
C CYS A 190 1.36 11.91 -7.42
N SER A 191 2.15 11.78 -8.49
CA SER A 191 1.70 12.19 -9.83
C SER A 191 0.47 11.40 -10.27
N GLY A 192 0.42 10.10 -10.00
CA GLY A 192 -0.74 9.26 -10.35
C GLY A 192 -2.02 9.70 -9.64
N ALA A 193 -1.94 9.96 -8.33
CA ALA A 193 -3.10 10.35 -7.52
C ALA A 193 -3.67 11.74 -7.85
N THR A 194 -2.86 12.62 -8.47
CA THR A 194 -3.28 13.98 -8.84
C THR A 194 -3.45 14.19 -10.35
N LEU A 195 -3.18 13.18 -11.18
CA LEU A 195 -3.45 13.23 -12.62
C LEU A 195 -4.95 13.11 -12.84
N HIS A 196 -5.59 14.19 -13.28
CA HIS A 196 -7.02 14.21 -13.60
C HIS A 196 -7.25 14.34 -15.10
N GLY A 197 -8.04 13.41 -15.66
CA GLY A 197 -8.41 13.39 -17.08
C GLY A 197 -8.29 11.99 -17.67
N PRO A 198 -8.93 11.71 -18.82
CA PRO A 198 -8.69 10.46 -19.53
C PRO A 198 -7.20 10.38 -19.82
N ALA A 199 -6.57 9.22 -19.57
CA ALA A 199 -5.23 8.92 -20.08
C ALA A 199 -5.21 9.42 -21.54
N SER A 200 -4.38 10.41 -21.83
CA SER A 200 -4.27 10.99 -23.16
C SER A 200 -3.68 9.92 -24.08
N GLY A 201 -4.59 9.11 -24.61
CA GLY A 201 -4.36 7.89 -25.37
C GLY A 201 -5.72 7.43 -25.87
N LYS A 202 -6.32 8.22 -26.75
CA LYS A 202 -7.33 7.73 -27.70
C LYS A 202 -6.58 7.15 -28.92
N PRO A 203 -7.19 6.18 -29.62
CA PRO A 203 -6.56 5.05 -30.31
C PRO A 203 -5.56 5.40 -31.39
#